data_AF-A0A940FFS2-F1
#
_entry.id   AF-A0A940FFS2-F1
#
_cell.length_a   1.000
_cell.length_b   1.000
_cell.length_c   1.000
_cell.angle_alpha   90.00
_cell.angle_beta   90.00
_cell.angle_gamma   90.00
#
_symmetry.space_group_name_H-M   'P 1'
#
loop_
_entity.id
_entity.type
_entity.pdbx_description
1 polymer ?
#
loop_
_entity_poly.entity_id
_entity_poly.type
_entity_poly.pdbx_seq_one_letter_code
_entity_poly.pdbx_strand_id
1 'polypeptide(L)'
;RIWDKYERDVMSLAIYLDKRTRGNSQSFEYRAGETHLDFNFKRYYVGDQSEEELYKSTNPFALVILTALIGLKKGLQDEQLMELKYSLVKRLMDIKFPRKKIRRLLGFINSYL
;
A
#
# COMPACT_ATOMS: atom_id res chain seq x y z
N ARG A 1 10.94 -20.48 -4.03
CA ARG A 1 10.71 -19.16 -3.40
C ARG A 1 10.67 -18.10 -4.50
N ILE A 2 10.12 -16.90 -4.28
CA ILE A 2 10.04 -15.86 -5.35
C ILE A 2 11.43 -15.52 -5.89
N TRP A 3 12.41 -15.38 -4.99
CA TRP A 3 13.82 -15.19 -5.33
C TRP A 3 14.35 -16.31 -6.24
N ASP A 4 14.23 -17.59 -5.83
CA ASP A 4 14.66 -18.74 -6.65
C ASP A 4 14.00 -18.78 -8.04
N LYS A 5 12.73 -18.34 -8.15
CA LYS A 5 11.96 -18.44 -9.40
C LYS A 5 12.37 -17.38 -10.42
N TYR A 6 12.74 -16.18 -9.96
CA TYR A 6 12.96 -15.03 -10.83
C TYR A 6 14.40 -14.56 -10.87
N GLU A 7 15.29 -15.12 -10.03
CA GLU A 7 16.72 -14.80 -9.97
C GLU A 7 16.99 -13.29 -9.87
N ARG A 8 16.17 -12.60 -9.08
CA ARG A 8 16.24 -11.15 -8.86
C ARG A 8 16.11 -10.84 -7.39
N ASP A 9 16.79 -9.79 -6.96
CA ASP A 9 16.67 -9.28 -5.61
C ASP A 9 15.20 -9.02 -5.25
N VAL A 10 14.78 -9.58 -4.12
CA VAL A 10 13.42 -9.45 -3.61
C VAL A 10 13.47 -8.59 -2.35
N MET A 11 12.63 -7.55 -2.32
CA MET A 11 12.38 -6.75 -1.12
C MET A 11 10.94 -6.93 -0.68
N SER A 12 10.75 -7.01 0.63
CA SER A 12 9.42 -6.97 1.25
C SER A 12 9.14 -5.64 1.93
N LEU A 13 7.91 -5.18 1.77
CA LEU A 13 7.38 -3.96 2.37
C LEU A 13 6.04 -4.29 3.02
N ALA A 14 5.92 -4.06 4.31
CA ALA A 14 4.64 -4.12 5.02
C ALA A 14 3.98 -2.73 4.99
N ILE A 15 2.77 -2.65 4.44
CA ILE A 15 1.98 -1.42 4.38
C ILE A 15 0.87 -1.53 5.43
N TYR A 16 0.88 -0.60 6.39
CA TYR A 16 -0.14 -0.52 7.44
C TYR A 16 -1.11 0.62 7.12
N LEU A 17 -2.41 0.29 7.10
CA LEU A 17 -3.52 1.21 6.87
C LEU A 17 -4.00 1.86 8.17
N ASP A 18 -3.06 2.17 9.08
CA ASP A 18 -3.33 2.83 10.34
C ASP A 18 -2.14 3.74 10.68
N LYS A 19 -2.28 4.55 11.73
CA LYS A 19 -1.16 5.26 12.35
C LYS A 19 -0.20 4.29 13.01
N ARG A 20 1.05 4.72 13.14
CA ARG A 20 2.04 3.93 13.86
C ARG A 20 1.66 3.75 15.33
N THR A 21 1.44 2.51 15.72
CA THR A 21 1.31 2.08 17.12
C THR A 21 2.60 1.39 17.57
N ARG A 22 2.84 1.33 18.90
CA ARG A 22 4.01 0.65 19.47
C ARG A 22 4.05 -0.86 19.21
N GLY A 23 2.95 -1.48 18.76
CA GLY A 23 2.79 -2.93 18.68
C GLY A 23 3.33 -3.62 17.43
N ASN A 24 3.66 -2.87 16.37
CA ASN A 24 4.06 -3.48 15.11
C ASN A 24 5.58 -3.71 15.08
N SER A 25 6.04 -4.96 15.16
CA SER A 25 7.46 -5.29 15.04
C SER A 25 8.00 -5.00 13.64
N GLN A 26 9.29 -4.63 13.54
CA GLN A 26 10.01 -4.49 12.25
C GLN A 26 10.45 -5.85 11.67
N SER A 27 10.29 -6.90 12.46
CA SER A 27 10.67 -8.25 12.12
C SER A 27 9.48 -9.18 12.32
N PHE A 28 9.46 -10.24 11.53
CA PHE A 28 8.68 -11.43 11.81
C PHE A 28 9.64 -12.49 12.31
N GLU A 29 9.34 -13.03 13.50
CA GLU A 29 10.09 -14.14 14.08
C GLU A 29 9.20 -15.37 14.13
N TYR A 30 9.73 -16.49 13.66
CA TYR A 30 9.09 -17.79 13.79
C TYR A 30 10.09 -18.77 14.39
N ARG A 31 9.66 -19.51 15.41
CA ARG A 31 10.46 -20.53 16.10
C ARG A 31 9.62 -21.80 16.27
N ALA A 32 10.16 -22.94 15.83
CA ALA A 32 9.59 -24.27 16.00
C ALA A 32 10.72 -25.29 16.20
N GLY A 33 10.99 -25.64 17.47
CA GLY A 33 12.17 -26.43 17.82
C GLY A 33 13.46 -25.74 17.40
N GLU A 34 14.31 -26.44 16.66
CA GLU A 34 15.56 -25.89 16.10
C GLU A 34 15.34 -25.06 14.82
N THR A 35 14.13 -25.12 14.25
CA THR A 35 13.78 -24.32 13.06
C THR A 35 13.45 -22.90 13.50
N HIS A 36 14.17 -21.93 12.95
CA HIS A 36 13.92 -20.52 13.18
C HIS A 36 13.95 -19.73 11.86
N LEU A 37 13.16 -18.66 11.81
CA LEU A 37 13.13 -17.69 10.72
C LEU A 37 13.07 -16.30 11.32
N ASP A 38 14.10 -15.52 11.05
CA ASP A 38 14.15 -14.09 11.36
C ASP A 38 14.01 -13.30 10.07
N PHE A 39 12.90 -12.59 9.90
CA PHE A 39 12.59 -11.90 8.66
C PHE A 39 12.41 -10.40 8.89
N ASN A 40 13.38 -9.61 8.41
CA ASN A 40 13.38 -8.15 8.52
C ASN A 40 12.83 -7.51 7.25
N PHE A 41 11.96 -6.52 7.41
CA PHE A 41 11.35 -5.82 6.28
C PHE A 41 11.12 -4.33 6.57
N LYS A 42 10.95 -3.56 5.50
CA LYS A 42 10.56 -2.16 5.63
C LYS A 42 9.07 -2.08 5.99
N ARG A 43 8.74 -1.08 6.81
CA ARG A 43 7.36 -0.76 7.18
C ARG A 43 6.99 0.59 6.60
N TYR A 44 5.76 0.71 6.15
CA TYR A 44 5.19 1.94 5.65
C TYR A 44 3.82 2.15 6.28
N TYR A 45 3.64 3.26 6.97
CA TYR A 45 2.39 3.58 7.66
C TYR A 45 1.67 4.66 6.88
N VAL A 46 0.51 4.32 6.33
CA VAL A 46 -0.30 5.28 5.57
C VAL A 46 -0.76 6.42 6.47
N GLY A 47 -1.18 6.13 7.70
CA GLY A 47 -1.67 7.13 8.65
C GLY A 47 -0.62 8.16 9.09
N ASP A 48 0.67 7.89 8.88
CA ASP A 48 1.78 8.79 9.22
C ASP A 48 2.13 9.77 8.08
N GLN A 49 1.54 9.61 6.89
CA GLN A 49 1.95 10.38 5.70
C GLN A 49 1.30 11.77 5.63
N SER A 50 1.97 12.68 4.93
CA SER A 50 1.45 14.02 4.59
C SER A 50 0.61 13.97 3.32
N GLU A 51 -0.64 14.46 3.38
CA GLU A 51 -1.48 14.59 2.20
C GLU A 51 -0.84 15.51 1.17
N GLU A 52 -0.25 16.64 1.60
CA GLU A 52 0.35 17.63 0.72
C GLU A 52 1.54 17.07 -0.08
N GLU A 53 2.41 16.29 0.57
CA GLU A 53 3.56 15.65 -0.08
C GLU A 53 3.09 14.60 -1.10
N LEU A 54 2.09 13.81 -0.73
CA LEU A 54 1.52 12.80 -1.62
C LEU A 54 0.81 13.44 -2.82
N TYR A 55 0.13 14.57 -2.64
CA TYR A 55 -0.51 15.34 -3.72
C TYR A 55 0.51 15.89 -4.73
N LYS A 56 1.69 16.31 -4.26
CA LYS A 56 2.77 16.85 -5.13
C LYS A 56 3.57 15.76 -5.85
N SER A 57 3.43 14.50 -5.42
CA SER A 57 4.19 13.40 -5.99
C SER A 57 3.73 13.04 -7.40
N THR A 58 4.69 12.83 -8.29
CA THR A 58 4.43 12.27 -9.63
C THR A 58 4.33 10.74 -9.62
N ASN A 59 4.56 10.12 -8.46
CA ASN A 59 4.50 8.67 -8.32
C ASN A 59 3.02 8.21 -8.30
N PRO A 60 2.58 7.35 -9.23
CA PRO A 60 1.21 6.84 -9.24
C PRO A 60 0.83 6.09 -7.96
N PHE A 61 1.78 5.50 -7.23
CA PHE A 61 1.54 4.86 -5.93
C PHE A 61 1.29 5.89 -4.83
N ALA A 62 1.90 7.08 -4.89
CA ALA A 62 1.63 8.13 -3.91
C ALA A 62 0.16 8.56 -3.95
N LEU A 63 -0.43 8.59 -5.15
CA LEU A 63 -1.85 8.85 -5.32
C LEU A 63 -2.74 7.74 -4.70
N VAL A 64 -2.32 6.48 -4.77
CA VAL A 64 -3.01 5.36 -4.09
C VAL A 64 -2.93 5.52 -2.58
N ILE A 65 -1.74 5.82 -2.05
CA ILE A 65 -1.54 6.05 -0.61
C ILE A 65 -2.38 7.25 -0.15
N LEU A 66 -2.45 8.31 -0.94
CA LEU A 66 -3.27 9.48 -0.64
C LEU A 66 -4.75 9.12 -0.55
N THR A 67 -5.26 8.33 -1.49
CA THR A 67 -6.63 7.81 -1.45
C THR A 67 -6.85 6.98 -0.18
N ALA A 68 -5.95 6.06 0.16
CA ALA A 68 -6.05 5.27 1.39
C ALA A 68 -6.02 6.15 2.65
N LEU A 69 -5.17 7.17 2.69
CA LEU A 69 -5.04 8.12 3.80
C LEU A 69 -6.33 8.93 4.02
N ILE A 70 -6.92 9.45 2.94
CA ILE A 70 -8.18 10.20 3.02
C ILE A 70 -9.31 9.30 3.53
N GLY A 71 -9.39 8.05 3.03
CA GLY A 71 -10.37 7.06 3.49
C GLY A 71 -10.23 6.76 4.99
N LEU A 72 -8.99 6.53 5.45
CA LEU A 72 -8.67 6.29 6.85
C LEU A 72 -9.06 7.47 7.75
N LYS A 73 -8.69 8.71 7.38
CA LYS A 73 -8.95 9.90 8.21
C LYS A 73 -10.44 10.21 8.35
N LYS A 74 -11.23 9.93 7.32
CA LYS A 74 -12.65 10.29 7.30
C LYS A 74 -13.57 9.18 7.82
N GLY A 75 -13.04 7.98 8.11
CA GLY A 75 -13.85 6.84 8.59
C GLY A 75 -14.97 6.49 7.60
N LEU A 76 -14.66 6.54 6.31
CA LEU A 76 -15.67 6.52 5.23
C LEU A 76 -16.45 5.19 5.19
N GLN A 77 -17.75 5.33 4.92
CA GLN A 77 -18.64 4.21 4.56
C GLN A 77 -18.49 3.85 3.07
N ASP A 78 -19.03 2.70 2.66
CA ASP A 78 -18.85 2.11 1.32
C ASP A 78 -19.16 3.07 0.16
N GLU A 79 -20.25 3.86 0.22
CA GLU A 79 -20.56 4.82 -0.85
C GLU A 79 -19.47 5.89 -1.01
N GLN A 80 -18.93 6.39 0.09
CA GLN A 80 -17.90 7.44 0.07
C GLN A 80 -16.53 6.87 -0.36
N LEU A 81 -16.29 5.58 -0.09
CA LEU A 81 -15.12 4.86 -0.63
C LEU A 81 -15.22 4.70 -2.15
N MET A 82 -16.42 4.48 -2.69
CA MET A 82 -16.67 4.39 -4.13
C MET A 82 -16.30 5.70 -4.84
N GLU A 83 -16.70 6.85 -4.30
CA GLU A 83 -16.33 8.17 -4.84
C GLU A 83 -14.82 8.39 -4.80
N LEU A 84 -14.18 7.97 -3.71
CA LEU A 84 -12.72 8.05 -3.57
C LEU A 84 -12.02 7.22 -4.64
N LYS A 85 -12.47 5.97 -4.87
CA LYS A 85 -11.96 5.09 -5.93
C LYS A 85 -12.14 5.72 -7.31
N TYR A 86 -13.29 6.34 -7.58
CA TYR A 86 -13.51 7.05 -8.84
C TYR A 86 -12.54 8.22 -9.03
N SER A 87 -12.34 9.03 -7.98
CA SER A 87 -11.41 10.17 -8.01
C SER A 87 -9.95 9.72 -8.26
N LEU A 88 -9.55 8.59 -7.67
CA LEU A 88 -8.24 7.96 -7.90
C LEU A 88 -8.06 7.58 -9.37
N VAL A 89 -9.04 6.90 -9.96
CA VAL A 89 -8.99 6.48 -11.37
C VAL A 89 -8.87 7.70 -12.29
N LYS A 90 -9.67 8.75 -12.04
CA LYS A 90 -9.62 10.00 -12.80
C LYS A 90 -8.21 10.61 -12.76
N ARG A 91 -7.65 10.79 -11.57
CA ARG A 91 -6.30 11.36 -11.39
C ARG A 91 -5.20 10.50 -12.02
N LEU A 92 -5.31 9.17 -11.96
CA LEU A 92 -4.38 8.26 -12.64
C LEU A 92 -4.44 8.41 -14.17
N MET A 93 -5.63 8.66 -14.73
CA MET A 93 -5.78 8.94 -16.15
C MET A 93 -5.22 10.31 -16.53
N ASP A 94 -5.38 11.32 -15.67
CA ASP A 94 -4.86 12.68 -15.90
C ASP A 94 -3.32 12.69 -16.01
N ILE A 95 -2.63 11.89 -15.20
CA ILE A 95 -1.17 11.68 -15.29
C ILE A 95 -0.75 10.70 -16.40
N LYS A 96 -1.67 10.34 -17.31
CA LYS A 96 -1.46 9.41 -18.44
C LYS A 96 -0.95 8.03 -18.00
N PHE A 97 -1.33 7.56 -16.82
CA PHE A 97 -0.94 6.23 -16.37
C PHE A 97 -1.60 5.16 -17.27
N PRO A 98 -0.89 4.10 -17.70
CA PRO A 98 -1.44 3.16 -18.68
C PRO A 98 -2.72 2.48 -18.19
N ARG A 99 -3.81 2.55 -18.98
CA ARG A 99 -5.13 1.99 -18.62
C ARG A 99 -5.06 0.53 -18.16
N LYS A 100 -4.22 -0.29 -18.80
CA LYS A 100 -4.00 -1.69 -18.40
C LYS A 100 -3.41 -1.81 -16.99
N LYS A 101 -2.51 -0.89 -16.60
CA LYS A 101 -1.94 -0.84 -15.25
C LYS A 101 -2.95 -0.30 -14.24
N ILE A 102 -3.74 0.72 -14.58
CA ILE A 102 -4.85 1.22 -13.74
C ILE A 102 -5.81 0.08 -13.40
N ARG A 103 -6.23 -0.72 -14.38
CA ARG A 103 -7.14 -1.86 -14.15
C ARG A 103 -6.54 -2.90 -13.20
N ARG A 104 -5.25 -3.24 -13.37
CA ARG A 104 -4.56 -4.17 -12.47
C ARG A 104 -4.44 -3.61 -11.05
N LEU A 105 -4.17 -2.32 -10.93
CA LEU A 105 -4.06 -1.63 -9.65
C LEU A 105 -5.40 -1.60 -8.91
N LEU A 106 -6.51 -1.32 -9.61
CA LEU A 106 -7.84 -1.39 -9.02
C LEU A 106 -8.23 -2.80 -8.60
N GLY A 107 -7.89 -3.81 -9.41
CA GLY A 107 -8.10 -5.21 -9.05
C GLY A 107 -7.34 -5.60 -7.78
N PHE A 108 -6.09 -5.15 -7.65
CA PHE A 108 -5.30 -5.30 -6.43
C PHE A 108 -5.97 -4.61 -5.24
N ILE A 109 -6.34 -3.33 -5.37
CA ILE A 109 -7.01 -2.58 -4.30
C ILE A 109 -8.28 -3.30 -3.83
N ASN A 110 -9.18 -3.68 -4.74
CA ASN A 110 -10.44 -4.35 -4.37
C ASN A 110 -10.27 -5.75 -3.75
N SER A 111 -9.11 -6.39 -3.89
CA SER A 111 -8.87 -7.74 -3.37
C SER A 111 -8.22 -7.75 -1.98
N TYR A 112 -7.65 -6.62 -1.55
CA TYR A 112 -6.86 -6.50 -0.31
C TYR A 112 -7.34 -5.38 0.63
N LEU A 113 -8.18 -4.46 0.14
CA LEU A 113 -8.91 -3.43 0.89
C LEU A 113 -10.41 -3.71 0.78
#